data_AF-A0A6N8XEV4-F1
#
_entry.id   AF-A0A6N8XEV4-F1
#
_cell.length_a   1.000
_cell.length_b   1.000
_cell.length_c   1.000
_cell.angle_alpha   90.00
_cell.angle_beta   90.00
_cell.angle_gamma   90.00
#
_symmetry.space_group_name_H-M   'P 1'
#
loop_
_entity.id
_entity.type
_entity.pdbx_description
1 polymer ?
#
loop_
_entity_poly.entity_id
_entity_poly.type
_entity_poly.pdbx_seq_one_letter_code
_entity_poly.pdbx_strand_id
1 'polypeptide(L)'
;MQSAGARFREALRAENPLQIVGVINAYAALMAARVGYRALYLSGGGVANASHGLPDLGMTSLNDVLEDVRRITSAVHTPLLVDVDTGWGGAFNIARTIQSMIRAGAGAVHIEDQVSAKRCGHRPNKAIVPIAEMCDRIRAAADAKTDADFVVMARTDALAVDGLDAVVERVARFVEAGADAIFAEAMTDLAMYRRITDAVEVPVLANLTEFGKTPLYTVAELESVGIRMALYPLSAFRAMSSAALEVYRTIRSQGTQRDLVDKMQTRDELYDFLGYHDYEAKLDALFASDASATEGGAQAGETDG
;
A
#
# COMPACT_ATOMS: atom_id res chain seq x y z
N MET A 1 -14.27 17.07 -3.23
CA MET A 1 -13.18 16.50 -2.40
C MET A 1 -12.02 16.20 -3.34
N GLN A 2 -10.77 16.50 -2.97
CA GLN A 2 -9.60 16.22 -3.81
C GLN A 2 -9.47 14.71 -4.08
N SER A 3 -9.12 14.30 -5.30
CA SER A 3 -8.98 12.87 -5.65
C SER A 3 -7.81 12.21 -4.89
N ALA A 4 -7.81 10.87 -4.81
CA ALA A 4 -6.72 10.14 -4.14
C ALA A 4 -5.37 10.33 -4.85
N GLY A 5 -5.37 10.41 -6.19
CA GLY A 5 -4.17 10.70 -6.97
C GLY A 5 -3.62 12.10 -6.67
N ALA A 6 -4.49 13.10 -6.59
CA ALA A 6 -4.09 14.46 -6.27
C ALA A 6 -3.50 14.58 -4.85
N ARG A 7 -4.04 13.82 -3.88
CA ARG A 7 -3.45 13.72 -2.52
C ARG A 7 -2.08 13.05 -2.53
N PHE A 8 -1.88 12.00 -3.34
CA PHE A 8 -0.57 11.35 -3.48
C PHE A 8 0.48 12.31 -4.06
N ARG A 9 0.12 13.06 -5.10
CA ARG A 9 1.02 14.09 -5.69
C ARG A 9 1.32 15.23 -4.71
N GLU A 10 0.37 15.60 -3.86
CA GLU A 10 0.62 16.56 -2.79
C GLU A 10 1.58 16.03 -1.73
N ALA A 11 1.42 14.77 -1.30
CA ALA A 11 2.35 14.14 -0.38
C ALA A 11 3.79 14.15 -0.92
N LEU A 12 3.97 13.86 -2.21
CA LEU A 12 5.27 13.92 -2.90
C LEU A 12 5.90 15.32 -2.92
N ARG A 13 5.08 16.38 -2.97
CA ARG A 13 5.57 17.77 -2.90
C ARG A 13 5.94 18.17 -1.49
N ALA A 14 5.21 17.67 -0.51
CA ALA A 14 5.32 18.13 0.87
C ALA A 14 6.37 17.36 1.69
N GLU A 15 6.86 16.23 1.21
CA GLU A 15 7.87 15.39 1.88
C GLU A 15 8.88 14.83 0.88
N ASN A 16 10.17 14.94 1.17
CA ASN A 16 11.24 14.53 0.27
C ASN A 16 12.42 13.89 1.01
N PRO A 17 12.77 12.61 0.72
CA PRO A 17 11.92 11.60 0.12
C PRO A 17 10.63 11.38 0.91
N LEU A 18 9.51 11.16 0.20
CA LEU A 18 8.25 10.74 0.82
C LEU A 18 8.39 9.32 1.39
N GLN A 19 8.18 9.14 2.69
CA GLN A 19 8.14 7.83 3.31
C GLN A 19 6.78 7.17 3.06
N ILE A 20 6.80 5.98 2.46
CA ILE A 20 5.61 5.20 2.12
C ILE A 20 5.70 3.88 2.88
N VAL A 21 4.78 3.64 3.81
CA VAL A 21 4.79 2.43 4.65
C VAL A 21 3.73 1.42 4.22
N GLY A 22 4.14 0.15 4.21
CA GLY A 22 3.27 -0.98 3.94
C GLY A 22 2.26 -1.22 5.05
N VAL A 23 0.99 -1.33 4.68
CA VAL A 23 -0.12 -1.66 5.58
C VAL A 23 -0.86 -2.88 5.01
N ILE A 24 -1.12 -3.88 5.85
CA ILE A 24 -1.75 -5.13 5.39
C ILE A 24 -3.28 -5.13 5.52
N ASN A 25 -3.83 -4.16 6.23
CA ASN A 25 -5.25 -4.06 6.53
C ASN A 25 -5.61 -2.63 6.97
N ALA A 26 -6.90 -2.37 7.11
CA ALA A 26 -7.43 -1.07 7.50
C ALA A 26 -6.94 -0.56 8.86
N TYR A 27 -6.75 -1.45 9.84
CA TYR A 27 -6.30 -1.05 11.17
C TYR A 27 -4.84 -0.60 11.18
N ALA A 28 -3.97 -1.32 10.46
CA ALA A 28 -2.60 -0.87 10.22
C ALA A 28 -2.54 0.48 9.49
N ALA A 29 -3.48 0.72 8.56
CA ALA A 29 -3.62 2.00 7.88
C ALA A 29 -4.01 3.14 8.83
N LEU A 30 -4.95 2.91 9.75
CA LEU A 30 -5.32 3.88 10.79
C LEU A 30 -4.11 4.25 11.67
N MET A 31 -3.37 3.24 12.14
CA MET A 31 -2.17 3.48 12.96
C MET A 31 -1.13 4.28 12.19
N ALA A 32 -0.81 3.90 10.95
CA ALA A 32 0.16 4.61 10.13
C ALA A 32 -0.27 6.05 9.82
N ALA A 33 -1.53 6.28 9.47
CA ALA A 33 -2.07 7.61 9.21
C ALA A 33 -1.99 8.50 10.47
N ARG A 34 -2.32 7.97 11.65
CA ARG A 34 -2.30 8.71 12.91
C ARG A 34 -0.89 9.03 13.41
N VAL A 35 0.10 8.18 13.09
CA VAL A 35 1.52 8.47 13.31
C VAL A 35 2.00 9.65 12.44
N GLY A 36 1.35 9.91 11.31
CA GLY A 36 1.62 11.06 10.45
C GLY A 36 2.17 10.73 9.06
N TYR A 37 2.19 9.44 8.66
CA TYR A 37 2.58 9.06 7.30
C TYR A 37 1.63 9.67 6.27
N ARG A 38 2.20 10.28 5.23
CA ARG A 38 1.45 10.99 4.18
C ARG A 38 1.05 10.12 3.00
N ALA A 39 1.61 8.92 2.90
CA ALA A 39 1.23 7.91 1.91
C ALA A 39 1.41 6.50 2.48
N LEU A 40 0.56 5.59 2.04
CA LEU A 40 0.55 4.18 2.44
C LEU A 40 0.81 3.29 1.23
N TYR A 41 1.17 2.03 1.49
CA TYR A 41 1.41 1.02 0.47
C TYR A 41 0.63 -0.27 0.75
N LEU A 42 0.00 -0.82 -0.28
CA LEU A 42 -0.52 -2.18 -0.28
C LEU A 42 0.39 -3.07 -1.12
N SER A 43 1.13 -3.94 -0.42
CA SER A 43 2.06 -4.91 -1.02
C SER A 43 1.33 -6.09 -1.65
N GLY A 44 1.66 -6.46 -2.88
CA GLY A 44 1.10 -7.65 -3.55
C GLY A 44 1.48 -8.93 -2.80
N GLY A 45 2.75 -9.04 -2.40
CA GLY A 45 3.21 -10.10 -1.50
C GLY A 45 2.53 -10.05 -0.12
N GLY A 46 2.21 -8.86 0.38
CA GLY A 46 1.43 -8.67 1.61
C GLY A 46 0.03 -9.26 1.51
N VAL A 47 -0.69 -9.01 0.41
CA VAL A 47 -2.01 -9.62 0.15
C VAL A 47 -1.88 -11.14 0.08
N ALA A 48 -0.94 -11.66 -0.70
CA ALA A 48 -0.72 -13.10 -0.80
C ALA A 48 -0.43 -13.75 0.57
N ASN A 49 0.53 -13.20 1.33
CA ASN A 49 0.99 -13.77 2.59
C ASN A 49 -0.01 -13.56 3.73
N ALA A 50 -0.46 -12.33 3.96
CA ALA A 50 -1.24 -11.96 5.13
C ALA A 50 -2.73 -12.25 4.95
N SER A 51 -3.29 -11.91 3.79
CA SER A 51 -4.73 -12.03 3.54
C SER A 51 -5.11 -13.46 3.14
N HIS A 52 -4.20 -14.21 2.50
CA HIS A 52 -4.49 -15.56 1.98
C HIS A 52 -3.57 -16.69 2.49
N GLY A 53 -2.46 -16.40 3.19
CA GLY A 53 -1.52 -17.44 3.61
C GLY A 53 -0.80 -18.14 2.44
N LEU A 54 -0.71 -17.47 1.28
CA LEU A 54 -0.10 -17.97 0.05
C LEU A 54 1.29 -17.37 -0.18
N PRO A 55 2.18 -18.07 -0.91
CA PRO A 55 3.43 -17.49 -1.38
C PRO A 55 3.19 -16.45 -2.50
N ASP A 56 4.08 -15.48 -2.61
CA ASP A 56 4.03 -14.43 -3.63
C ASP A 56 4.54 -14.95 -5.00
N LEU A 57 3.69 -15.72 -5.69
CA LEU A 57 3.98 -16.37 -6.97
C LEU A 57 2.89 -16.11 -8.02
N GLY A 58 2.26 -14.92 -7.97
CA GLY A 58 1.20 -14.52 -8.92
C GLY A 58 -0.08 -15.33 -8.77
N MET A 59 -0.37 -15.84 -7.57
CA MET A 59 -1.56 -16.64 -7.28
C MET A 59 -2.79 -15.79 -6.91
N THR A 60 -2.57 -14.54 -6.49
CA THR A 60 -3.63 -13.60 -6.17
C THR A 60 -4.24 -13.01 -7.44
N SER A 61 -5.53 -12.70 -7.36
CA SER A 61 -6.29 -12.06 -8.42
C SER A 61 -6.46 -10.56 -8.18
N LEU A 62 -6.87 -9.83 -9.22
CA LEU A 62 -7.30 -8.43 -9.10
C LEU A 62 -8.35 -8.24 -7.98
N ASN A 63 -9.27 -9.19 -7.80
CA ASN A 63 -10.35 -9.04 -6.82
C ASN A 63 -9.84 -9.15 -5.38
N ASP A 64 -8.82 -9.99 -5.14
CA ASP A 64 -8.20 -10.14 -3.82
C ASP A 64 -7.56 -8.81 -3.40
N VAL A 65 -6.81 -8.18 -4.31
CA VAL A 65 -6.18 -6.88 -4.06
C VAL A 65 -7.23 -5.77 -3.90
N LEU A 66 -8.25 -5.73 -4.77
CA LEU A 66 -9.32 -4.72 -4.71
C LEU A 66 -10.08 -4.75 -3.38
N GLU A 67 -10.28 -5.93 -2.79
CA GLU A 67 -10.95 -6.04 -1.50
C GLU A 67 -10.15 -5.33 -0.39
N ASP A 68 -8.84 -5.55 -0.32
CA ASP A 68 -7.99 -4.88 0.66
C ASP A 68 -7.85 -3.38 0.37
N VAL A 69 -7.80 -2.96 -0.90
CA VAL A 69 -7.85 -1.54 -1.27
C VAL A 69 -9.12 -0.87 -0.73
N ARG A 70 -10.30 -1.47 -0.92
CA ARG A 70 -11.56 -0.91 -0.44
C ARG A 70 -11.58 -0.81 1.09
N ARG A 71 -11.13 -1.85 1.79
CA ARG A 71 -11.07 -1.85 3.26
C ARG A 71 -10.18 -0.73 3.78
N ILE A 72 -8.99 -0.58 3.21
CA ILE A 72 -8.01 0.44 3.64
C ILE A 72 -8.51 1.85 3.34
N THR A 73 -8.93 2.11 2.10
CA THR A 73 -9.31 3.46 1.65
C THR A 73 -10.65 3.93 2.22
N SER A 74 -11.49 3.01 2.70
CA SER A 74 -12.70 3.35 3.46
C SER A 74 -12.39 3.77 4.90
N ALA A 75 -11.25 3.34 5.45
CA ALA A 75 -10.85 3.63 6.83
C ALA A 75 -9.99 4.90 6.94
N VAL A 76 -9.22 5.25 5.91
CA VAL A 76 -8.32 6.42 5.93
C VAL A 76 -8.36 7.21 4.63
N HIS A 77 -8.15 8.52 4.73
CA HIS A 77 -8.01 9.40 3.56
C HIS A 77 -6.57 9.48 3.02
N THR A 78 -5.57 9.01 3.77
CA THR A 78 -4.17 8.94 3.33
C THR A 78 -4.06 8.16 2.02
N PRO A 79 -3.43 8.71 0.97
CA PRO A 79 -3.37 8.07 -0.34
C PRO A 79 -2.62 6.74 -0.31
N LEU A 80 -3.14 5.75 -1.04
CA LEU A 80 -2.61 4.39 -1.12
C LEU A 80 -1.94 4.15 -2.47
N LEU A 81 -0.67 3.73 -2.44
CA LEU A 81 0.06 3.12 -3.56
C LEU A 81 -0.17 1.61 -3.54
N VAL A 82 -0.53 1.02 -4.67
CA VAL A 82 -0.90 -0.40 -4.76
C VAL A 82 0.00 -1.14 -5.75
N ASP A 83 0.48 -2.31 -5.34
CA ASP A 83 1.12 -3.28 -6.24
C ASP A 83 0.07 -3.96 -7.11
N VAL A 84 0.17 -3.82 -8.44
CA VAL A 84 -0.73 -4.49 -9.38
C VAL A 84 -0.06 -5.58 -10.20
N ASP A 85 1.11 -6.07 -9.76
CA ASP A 85 1.92 -7.05 -10.46
C ASP A 85 2.07 -6.66 -11.96
N THR A 86 1.63 -7.53 -12.87
CA THR A 86 1.65 -7.34 -14.32
C THR A 86 0.32 -6.82 -14.89
N GLY A 87 -0.65 -6.50 -14.03
CA GLY A 87 -2.00 -6.03 -14.41
C GLY A 87 -2.99 -7.14 -14.78
N TRP A 88 -2.70 -8.40 -14.40
CA TRP A 88 -3.57 -9.59 -14.54
C TRP A 88 -4.11 -9.85 -15.95
N GLY A 89 -3.30 -9.64 -16.99
CA GLY A 89 -3.62 -10.04 -18.37
C GLY A 89 -3.07 -9.07 -19.42
N GLY A 90 -3.75 -8.97 -20.56
CA GLY A 90 -3.38 -8.07 -21.66
C GLY A 90 -3.90 -6.64 -21.47
N ALA A 91 -3.81 -5.82 -22.52
CA ALA A 91 -4.17 -4.40 -22.48
C ALA A 91 -5.56 -4.11 -21.88
N PHE A 92 -6.59 -4.89 -22.25
CA PHE A 92 -7.94 -4.73 -21.69
C PHE A 92 -8.03 -5.08 -20.20
N ASN A 93 -7.24 -6.05 -19.73
CA ASN A 93 -7.16 -6.40 -18.31
C ASN A 93 -6.45 -5.30 -17.52
N ILE A 94 -5.36 -4.76 -18.06
CA ILE A 94 -4.63 -3.63 -17.48
C ILE A 94 -5.56 -2.42 -17.37
N ALA A 95 -6.29 -2.08 -18.43
CA ALA A 95 -7.24 -0.97 -18.40
C ALA A 95 -8.31 -1.16 -17.33
N ARG A 96 -8.90 -2.37 -17.26
CA ARG A 96 -9.87 -2.72 -16.19
C ARG A 96 -9.25 -2.61 -14.80
N THR A 97 -7.99 -3.03 -14.63
CA THR A 97 -7.25 -2.94 -13.36
C THR A 97 -7.14 -1.49 -12.92
N ILE A 98 -6.64 -0.59 -13.77
CA ILE A 98 -6.48 0.84 -13.47
C ILE A 98 -7.81 1.48 -13.06
N GLN A 99 -8.85 1.31 -13.88
CA GLN A 99 -10.16 1.88 -13.59
C GLN A 99 -10.80 1.32 -12.31
N SER A 100 -10.51 0.06 -11.98
CA SER A 100 -11.02 -0.57 -10.76
C SER A 100 -10.27 -0.08 -9.52
N MET A 101 -8.94 0.12 -9.60
CA MET A 101 -8.14 0.69 -8.51
C MET A 101 -8.54 2.15 -8.21
N ILE A 102 -8.74 2.96 -9.26
CA ILE A 102 -9.23 4.34 -9.11
C ILE A 102 -10.59 4.35 -8.41
N ARG A 103 -11.55 3.53 -8.89
CA ARG A 103 -12.89 3.43 -8.26
C ARG A 103 -12.84 2.90 -6.83
N ALA A 104 -11.88 2.04 -6.52
CA ALA A 104 -11.69 1.52 -5.17
C ALA A 104 -11.00 2.50 -4.23
N GLY A 105 -10.52 3.66 -4.71
CA GLY A 105 -9.96 4.73 -3.88
C GLY A 105 -8.43 4.76 -3.81
N ALA A 106 -7.72 3.95 -4.60
CA ALA A 106 -6.26 4.03 -4.68
C ALA A 106 -5.83 5.38 -5.27
N GLY A 107 -4.68 5.90 -4.83
CA GLY A 107 -4.09 7.14 -5.37
C GLY A 107 -2.99 6.88 -6.41
N ALA A 108 -2.33 5.72 -6.30
CA ALA A 108 -1.26 5.32 -7.17
C ALA A 108 -1.22 3.80 -7.33
N VAL A 109 -0.65 3.32 -8.43
CA VAL A 109 -0.29 1.91 -8.62
C VAL A 109 1.13 1.80 -9.16
N HIS A 110 1.76 0.64 -9.00
CA HIS A 110 2.90 0.26 -9.83
C HIS A 110 2.65 -1.05 -10.58
N ILE A 111 3.09 -1.10 -11.84
CA ILE A 111 3.01 -2.25 -12.75
C ILE A 111 4.43 -2.66 -13.17
N GLU A 112 4.71 -3.97 -13.27
CA GLU A 112 6.06 -4.49 -13.49
C GLU A 112 6.30 -5.18 -14.83
N ASP A 113 7.57 -5.23 -15.23
CA ASP A 113 8.05 -5.81 -16.49
C ASP A 113 8.34 -7.33 -16.41
N GLN A 114 7.91 -8.00 -15.35
CA GLN A 114 8.02 -9.46 -15.27
C GLN A 114 7.07 -10.16 -16.25
N VAL A 115 7.41 -11.40 -16.61
CA VAL A 115 6.46 -12.33 -17.24
C VAL A 115 5.32 -12.66 -16.26
N SER A 116 4.16 -13.10 -16.75
CA SER A 116 2.98 -13.35 -15.90
C SER A 116 3.23 -14.31 -14.73
N ALA A 117 4.10 -15.30 -14.92
CA ALA A 117 4.60 -16.17 -13.84
C ALA A 117 5.70 -15.46 -13.02
N LYS A 118 5.34 -14.33 -12.42
CA LYS A 118 6.26 -13.43 -11.72
C LYS A 118 6.81 -14.04 -10.43
N ARG A 119 7.90 -13.45 -9.92
CA ARG A 119 8.54 -13.81 -8.65
C ARG A 119 8.87 -12.55 -7.85
N CYS A 120 9.08 -12.70 -6.55
CA CYS A 120 9.60 -11.62 -5.72
C CYS A 120 10.93 -11.06 -6.27
N GLY A 121 11.04 -9.72 -6.35
CA GLY A 121 12.19 -9.02 -6.96
C GLY A 121 13.55 -9.31 -6.32
N HIS A 122 13.59 -9.78 -5.08
CA HIS A 122 14.83 -10.17 -4.39
C HIS A 122 15.21 -11.65 -4.55
N ARG A 123 14.45 -12.45 -5.32
CA ARG A 123 14.74 -13.88 -5.59
C ARG A 123 15.46 -14.10 -6.94
N PRO A 124 16.21 -15.21 -7.11
CA PRO A 124 16.86 -15.55 -8.38
C PRO A 124 15.90 -16.10 -9.44
N ASN A 125 16.37 -16.16 -10.69
CA ASN A 125 15.67 -16.72 -11.86
C ASN A 125 14.36 -15.98 -12.21
N LYS A 126 14.44 -14.65 -12.26
CA LYS A 126 13.36 -13.79 -12.77
C LYS A 126 13.43 -13.74 -14.30
N ALA A 127 12.27 -13.63 -14.94
CA ALA A 127 12.16 -13.39 -16.36
C ALA A 127 11.34 -12.12 -16.59
N ILE A 128 11.84 -11.28 -17.48
CA ILE A 128 11.23 -10.00 -17.82
C ILE A 128 10.87 -9.97 -19.29
N VAL A 129 9.89 -9.16 -19.64
CA VAL A 129 9.42 -8.99 -21.01
C VAL A 129 10.31 -8.00 -21.78
N PRO A 130 10.30 -8.03 -23.12
CA PRO A 130 10.96 -7.02 -23.93
C PRO A 130 10.48 -5.61 -23.58
N ILE A 131 11.35 -4.60 -23.75
CA ILE A 131 11.03 -3.19 -23.48
C ILE A 131 9.73 -2.76 -24.18
N ALA A 132 9.54 -3.17 -25.45
CA ALA A 132 8.36 -2.82 -26.23
C ALA A 132 7.06 -3.32 -25.58
N GLU A 133 7.05 -4.55 -25.07
CA GLU A 133 5.87 -5.11 -24.40
C GLU A 133 5.56 -4.36 -23.11
N MET A 134 6.56 -4.05 -22.29
CA MET A 134 6.33 -3.26 -21.08
C MET A 134 5.85 -1.84 -21.41
N CYS A 135 6.38 -1.22 -22.48
CA CYS A 135 5.88 0.07 -22.95
C CYS A 135 4.40 -0.01 -23.35
N ASP A 136 3.95 -1.11 -23.98
CA ASP A 136 2.54 -1.32 -24.32
C ASP A 136 1.67 -1.46 -23.07
N ARG A 137 2.16 -2.15 -22.02
CA ARG A 137 1.46 -2.22 -20.73
C ARG A 137 1.31 -0.84 -20.09
N ILE A 138 2.37 -0.03 -20.09
CA ILE A 138 2.36 1.33 -19.53
C ILE A 138 1.40 2.22 -20.31
N ARG A 139 1.41 2.17 -21.66
CA ARG A 139 0.46 2.93 -22.48
C ARG A 139 -0.99 2.55 -22.19
N ALA A 140 -1.28 1.25 -22.09
CA ALA A 140 -2.62 0.78 -21.74
C ALA A 140 -3.04 1.25 -20.33
N ALA A 141 -2.11 1.28 -19.37
CA ALA A 141 -2.37 1.77 -18.03
C ALA A 141 -2.60 3.29 -17.99
N ALA A 142 -1.78 4.07 -18.70
CA ALA A 142 -1.87 5.52 -18.76
C ALA A 142 -3.15 5.98 -19.49
N ASP A 143 -3.51 5.34 -20.60
CA ASP A 143 -4.74 5.62 -21.37
C ASP A 143 -6.00 5.33 -20.54
N ALA A 144 -5.97 4.30 -19.70
CA ALA A 144 -7.13 3.88 -18.90
C ALA A 144 -7.42 4.76 -17.67
N LYS A 145 -6.59 5.77 -17.37
CA LYS A 145 -6.79 6.68 -16.23
C LYS A 145 -8.10 7.45 -16.37
N THR A 146 -9.04 7.22 -15.47
CA THR A 146 -10.27 8.03 -15.33
C THR A 146 -10.11 9.22 -14.40
N ASP A 147 -8.96 9.33 -13.73
CA ASP A 147 -8.52 10.47 -12.94
C ASP A 147 -7.12 10.87 -13.44
N ALA A 148 -6.98 12.11 -13.93
CA ALA A 148 -5.74 12.61 -14.50
C ALA A 148 -4.60 12.64 -13.45
N ASP A 149 -4.94 12.86 -12.17
CA ASP A 149 -3.98 12.93 -11.09
C ASP A 149 -3.55 11.56 -10.56
N PHE A 150 -4.23 10.47 -10.95
CA PHE A 150 -3.82 9.11 -10.58
C PHE A 150 -2.39 8.84 -11.07
N VAL A 151 -1.58 8.14 -10.28
CA VAL A 151 -0.17 7.88 -10.60
C VAL A 151 -0.01 6.44 -11.09
N VAL A 152 0.51 6.29 -12.31
CA VAL A 152 0.96 5.00 -12.84
C VAL A 152 2.48 4.93 -12.77
N MET A 153 3.00 4.17 -11.82
CA MET A 153 4.44 3.92 -11.66
C MET A 153 4.87 2.69 -12.45
N ALA A 154 5.99 2.77 -13.15
CA ALA A 154 6.58 1.61 -13.81
C ALA A 154 7.68 1.01 -12.94
N ARG A 155 7.56 -0.29 -12.66
CA ARG A 155 8.55 -1.08 -11.96
C ARG A 155 9.38 -1.90 -12.95
N THR A 156 10.69 -1.94 -12.76
CA THR A 156 11.58 -2.85 -13.51
C THR A 156 12.40 -3.74 -12.60
N ASP A 157 12.43 -5.03 -12.95
CA ASP A 157 13.21 -6.07 -12.27
C ASP A 157 14.52 -6.42 -13.00
N ALA A 158 14.90 -5.60 -13.99
CA ALA A 158 15.95 -5.90 -14.96
C ALA A 158 17.37 -5.91 -14.41
N LEU A 159 17.65 -5.28 -13.26
CA LEU A 159 19.02 -5.20 -12.72
C LEU A 159 19.70 -6.57 -12.59
N ALA A 160 18.95 -7.55 -12.07
CA ALA A 160 19.47 -8.90 -11.84
C ALA A 160 19.52 -9.77 -13.11
N VAL A 161 18.94 -9.29 -14.22
CA VAL A 161 18.81 -10.04 -15.48
C VAL A 161 19.76 -9.46 -16.52
N ASP A 162 19.64 -8.15 -16.79
CA ASP A 162 20.30 -7.46 -17.90
C ASP A 162 21.35 -6.43 -17.42
N GLY A 163 21.43 -6.15 -16.11
CA GLY A 163 22.38 -5.19 -15.53
C GLY A 163 21.90 -3.73 -15.54
N LEU A 164 22.72 -2.83 -14.99
CA LEU A 164 22.32 -1.43 -14.71
C LEU A 164 22.08 -0.58 -15.95
N ASP A 165 22.88 -0.75 -17.02
CA ASP A 165 22.70 0.03 -18.25
C ASP A 165 21.35 -0.29 -18.92
N ALA A 166 20.93 -1.55 -18.89
CA ALA A 166 19.62 -1.97 -19.37
C ALA A 166 18.47 -1.40 -18.51
N VAL A 167 18.68 -1.27 -17.18
CA VAL A 167 17.71 -0.58 -16.32
C VAL A 167 17.57 0.87 -16.72
N VAL A 168 18.68 1.60 -16.93
CA VAL A 168 18.68 3.00 -17.36
C VAL A 168 17.95 3.19 -18.69
N GLU A 169 18.20 2.32 -19.66
CA GLU A 169 17.47 2.32 -20.93
C GLU A 169 15.97 2.09 -20.70
N ARG A 170 15.60 1.02 -19.97
CA ARG A 170 14.20 0.67 -19.67
C ARG A 170 13.44 1.82 -19.04
N VAL A 171 13.97 2.43 -17.98
CA VAL A 171 13.25 3.50 -17.26
C VAL A 171 13.03 4.72 -18.14
N ALA A 172 13.99 5.11 -18.98
CA ALA A 172 13.81 6.20 -19.94
C ALA A 172 12.67 5.89 -20.92
N ARG A 173 12.65 4.67 -21.48
CA ARG A 173 11.58 4.21 -22.39
C ARG A 173 10.22 4.14 -21.69
N PHE A 174 10.19 3.78 -20.41
CA PHE A 174 8.96 3.68 -19.61
C PHE A 174 8.36 5.07 -19.34
N VAL A 175 9.21 6.07 -19.07
CA VAL A 175 8.76 7.47 -18.96
C VAL A 175 8.20 7.97 -20.29
N GLU A 176 8.88 7.72 -21.41
CA GLU A 176 8.36 8.06 -22.75
C GLU A 176 7.01 7.39 -23.05
N ALA A 177 6.77 6.18 -22.52
CA ALA A 177 5.52 5.44 -22.67
C ALA A 177 4.38 5.96 -21.79
N GLY A 178 4.65 6.89 -20.85
CA GLY A 178 3.64 7.53 -20.01
C GLY A 178 3.70 7.16 -18.52
N ALA A 179 4.80 6.58 -18.03
CA ALA A 179 4.97 6.34 -16.59
C ALA A 179 5.13 7.67 -15.83
N ASP A 180 4.33 7.85 -14.78
CA ASP A 180 4.33 9.03 -13.91
C ASP A 180 5.49 8.99 -12.87
N ALA A 181 6.03 7.80 -12.61
CA ALA A 181 7.09 7.54 -11.63
C ALA A 181 7.80 6.22 -11.95
N ILE A 182 8.99 6.01 -11.37
CA ILE A 182 9.81 4.81 -11.57
C ILE A 182 10.10 4.10 -10.26
N PHE A 183 10.03 2.77 -10.29
CA PHE A 183 10.53 1.87 -9.26
C PHE A 183 11.59 0.95 -9.87
N ALA A 184 12.87 1.26 -9.60
CA ALA A 184 13.98 0.42 -10.01
C ALA A 184 14.35 -0.57 -8.89
N GLU A 185 14.05 -1.85 -9.08
CA GLU A 185 14.13 -2.86 -8.03
C GLU A 185 15.57 -3.32 -7.73
N ALA A 186 15.81 -3.68 -6.46
CA ALA A 186 17.00 -4.37 -5.97
C ALA A 186 18.36 -3.65 -6.17
N MET A 187 18.37 -2.32 -6.26
CA MET A 187 19.60 -1.51 -6.25
C MET A 187 20.42 -1.77 -4.98
N THR A 188 21.74 -1.93 -5.11
CA THR A 188 22.63 -2.34 -4.01
C THR A 188 23.58 -1.25 -3.54
N ASP A 189 23.69 -0.14 -4.27
CA ASP A 189 24.46 1.03 -3.86
C ASP A 189 23.74 2.34 -4.26
N LEU A 190 24.11 3.44 -3.60
CA LEU A 190 23.55 4.77 -3.86
C LEU A 190 23.92 5.32 -5.24
N ALA A 191 25.07 4.92 -5.80
CA ALA A 191 25.51 5.37 -7.12
C ALA A 191 24.62 4.79 -8.24
N MET A 192 24.10 3.58 -8.06
CA MET A 192 23.09 3.01 -8.96
C MET A 192 21.81 3.86 -8.96
N TYR A 193 21.31 4.24 -7.78
CA TYR A 193 20.15 5.13 -7.68
C TYR A 193 20.41 6.47 -8.37
N ARG A 194 21.58 7.07 -8.15
CA ARG A 194 22.01 8.32 -8.81
C ARG A 194 21.92 8.20 -10.34
N ARG A 195 22.38 7.09 -10.91
CA ARG A 195 22.30 6.85 -12.36
C ARG A 195 20.86 6.78 -12.88
N ILE A 196 19.92 6.25 -12.08
CA ILE A 196 18.51 6.21 -12.45
C ILE A 196 17.90 7.61 -12.38
N THR A 197 18.13 8.33 -11.28
CA THR A 197 17.57 9.67 -11.06
C THR A 197 18.14 10.71 -12.03
N ASP A 198 19.39 10.56 -12.48
CA ASP A 198 19.99 11.43 -13.49
C ASP A 198 19.45 11.11 -14.91
N ALA A 199 18.84 9.93 -15.12
CA ALA A 199 18.32 9.49 -16.42
C ALA A 199 16.84 9.81 -16.66
N VAL A 200 16.08 10.17 -15.62
CA VAL A 200 14.64 10.46 -15.72
C VAL A 200 14.26 11.69 -14.89
N GLU A 201 13.29 12.46 -15.37
CA GLU A 201 12.79 13.65 -14.64
C GLU A 201 11.63 13.34 -13.68
N VAL A 202 11.11 12.11 -13.72
CA VAL A 202 10.00 11.67 -12.87
C VAL A 202 10.50 11.17 -11.50
N PRO A 203 9.66 11.20 -10.45
CA PRO A 203 10.03 10.67 -9.13
C PRO A 203 10.46 9.20 -9.18
N VAL A 204 11.57 8.89 -8.51
CA VAL A 204 12.10 7.53 -8.36
C VAL A 204 11.89 7.03 -6.94
N LEU A 205 11.42 5.79 -6.81
CA LEU A 205 11.19 5.07 -5.56
C LEU A 205 12.36 4.13 -5.24
N ALA A 206 12.84 4.17 -4.00
CA ALA A 206 13.74 3.18 -3.42
C ALA A 206 12.96 2.21 -2.52
N ASN A 207 13.13 0.91 -2.75
CA ASN A 207 12.51 -0.14 -1.95
C ASN A 207 13.44 -0.60 -0.83
N LEU A 208 13.09 -0.25 0.42
CA LEU A 208 13.86 -0.56 1.63
C LEU A 208 13.28 -1.78 2.36
N THR A 209 12.96 -2.86 1.64
CA THR A 209 12.56 -4.12 2.30
C THR A 209 13.73 -4.77 3.05
N GLU A 210 13.42 -5.35 4.20
CA GLU A 210 14.39 -6.11 4.99
C GLU A 210 14.69 -7.46 4.35
N PHE A 211 15.83 -8.02 4.72
CA PHE A 211 16.29 -9.36 4.30
C PHE A 211 16.41 -9.51 2.77
N GLY A 212 16.58 -8.38 2.07
CA GLY A 212 16.83 -8.30 0.64
C GLY A 212 18.30 -8.08 0.31
N LYS A 213 18.55 -7.58 -0.92
CA LYS A 213 19.88 -7.23 -1.41
C LYS A 213 20.25 -5.77 -1.16
N THR A 214 19.24 -4.90 -1.08
CA THR A 214 19.39 -3.46 -0.90
C THR A 214 19.75 -3.16 0.56
N PRO A 215 20.82 -2.40 0.83
CA PRO A 215 21.11 -1.91 2.19
C PRO A 215 19.97 -1.04 2.73
N LEU A 216 19.80 -1.03 4.06
CA LEU A 216 18.76 -0.25 4.73
C LEU A 216 19.18 1.22 4.84
N TYR A 217 19.11 1.94 3.72
CA TYR A 217 19.45 3.36 3.65
C TYR A 217 18.50 4.23 4.48
N THR A 218 19.07 5.29 5.03
CA THR A 218 18.33 6.39 5.66
C THR A 218 17.69 7.29 4.60
N VAL A 219 16.68 8.07 5.02
CA VAL A 219 16.03 9.07 4.17
C VAL A 219 17.04 10.09 3.63
N ALA A 220 17.99 10.55 4.46
CA ALA A 220 19.02 11.51 4.05
C ALA A 220 20.00 10.93 3.00
N GLU A 221 20.38 9.66 3.13
CA GLU A 221 21.22 8.98 2.12
C GLU A 221 20.48 8.87 0.78
N LEU A 222 19.20 8.50 0.79
CA LEU A 222 18.37 8.45 -0.41
C LEU A 222 18.18 9.82 -1.05
N GLU A 223 17.93 10.86 -0.24
CA GLU A 223 17.79 12.24 -0.72
C GLU A 223 19.05 12.71 -1.47
N SER A 224 20.24 12.37 -0.95
CA SER A 224 21.52 12.78 -1.52
C SER A 224 21.75 12.31 -2.96
N VAL A 225 21.02 11.29 -3.39
CA VAL A 225 21.06 10.73 -4.74
C VAL A 225 19.76 10.93 -5.52
N GLY A 226 18.91 11.88 -5.11
CA GLY A 226 17.75 12.32 -5.89
C GLY A 226 16.52 11.41 -5.78
N ILE A 227 16.51 10.44 -4.87
CA ILE A 227 15.33 9.59 -4.63
C ILE A 227 14.22 10.44 -4.02
N ARG A 228 12.99 10.21 -4.49
CA ARG A 228 11.80 10.98 -4.10
C ARG A 228 10.82 10.20 -3.22
N MET A 229 10.94 8.87 -3.17
CA MET A 229 10.10 8.00 -2.35
C MET A 229 10.93 6.90 -1.67
N ALA A 230 10.72 6.69 -0.38
CA ALA A 230 11.31 5.61 0.40
C ALA A 230 10.21 4.63 0.83
N LEU A 231 10.22 3.42 0.26
CA LEU A 231 9.20 2.41 0.51
C LEU A 231 9.63 1.41 1.57
N TYR A 232 8.76 1.17 2.55
CA TYR A 232 8.92 0.18 3.62
C TYR A 232 7.80 -0.87 3.50
N PRO A 233 7.89 -1.83 2.57
CA PRO A 233 6.71 -2.51 2.04
C PRO A 233 6.06 -3.52 3.00
N LEU A 234 6.85 -4.11 3.91
CA LEU A 234 6.40 -5.20 4.80
C LEU A 234 6.96 -5.10 6.22
N SER A 235 7.60 -3.99 6.59
CA SER A 235 8.30 -3.82 7.87
C SER A 235 7.40 -4.08 9.08
N ALA A 236 6.24 -3.40 9.12
CA ALA A 236 5.23 -3.61 10.15
C ALA A 236 4.69 -5.05 10.12
N PHE A 237 4.60 -5.66 8.93
CA PHE A 237 4.13 -7.04 8.80
C PHE A 237 5.05 -8.08 9.40
N ARG A 238 6.34 -7.96 9.15
CA ARG A 238 7.33 -8.85 9.77
C ARG A 238 7.30 -8.73 11.29
N ALA A 239 7.21 -7.51 11.82
CA ALA A 239 7.15 -7.27 13.27
C ALA A 239 5.89 -7.88 13.91
N MET A 240 4.69 -7.61 13.36
CA MET A 240 3.47 -8.14 13.95
C MET A 240 3.39 -9.67 13.85
N SER A 241 3.88 -10.28 12.76
CA SER A 241 3.91 -11.74 12.62
C SER A 241 4.84 -12.37 13.66
N SER A 242 5.99 -11.73 13.94
CA SER A 242 6.91 -12.20 14.99
C SER A 242 6.26 -12.13 16.37
N ALA A 243 5.61 -11.01 16.71
CA ALA A 243 4.94 -10.83 17.99
C ALA A 243 3.77 -11.82 18.17
N ALA A 244 2.93 -12.00 17.14
CA ALA A 244 1.85 -12.96 17.16
C ALA A 244 2.36 -14.40 17.36
N LEU A 245 3.46 -14.78 16.69
CA LEU A 245 4.07 -16.09 16.84
C LEU A 245 4.61 -16.33 18.26
N GLU A 246 5.20 -15.31 18.89
CA GLU A 246 5.61 -15.38 20.30
C GLU A 246 4.40 -15.64 21.21
N VAL A 247 3.30 -14.90 21.02
CA VAL A 247 2.06 -15.08 21.77
C VAL A 247 1.50 -16.50 21.60
N TYR A 248 1.39 -17.00 20.37
CA TYR A 248 0.90 -18.36 20.11
C TYR A 248 1.77 -19.43 20.77
N ARG A 249 3.10 -19.28 20.72
CA ARG A 249 4.03 -20.22 21.35
C ARG A 249 3.91 -20.21 22.86
N THR A 250 3.85 -19.03 23.48
CA THR A 250 3.75 -18.89 24.93
C THR A 250 2.43 -19.43 25.47
N ILE A 251 1.30 -19.09 24.83
CA ILE A 251 0.00 -19.65 25.22
C ILE A 251 0.03 -21.18 25.09
N ARG A 252 0.60 -21.70 24.00
CA ARG A 252 0.65 -23.16 23.78
C ARG A 252 1.55 -23.89 24.77
N SER A 253 2.67 -23.30 25.17
CA SER A 253 3.64 -23.94 26.08
C SER A 253 3.28 -23.78 27.55
N GLN A 254 2.71 -22.63 27.95
CA GLN A 254 2.42 -22.31 29.35
C GLN A 254 0.93 -22.41 29.72
N GLY A 255 0.02 -22.49 28.73
CA GLY A 255 -1.42 -22.46 28.96
C GLY A 255 -1.98 -21.08 29.32
N THR A 256 -1.18 -20.02 29.23
CA THR A 256 -1.57 -18.63 29.54
C THR A 256 -0.68 -17.62 28.81
N GLN A 257 -1.17 -16.40 28.61
CA GLN A 257 -0.44 -15.26 28.03
C GLN A 257 0.14 -14.29 29.06
N ARG A 258 0.04 -14.59 30.37
CA ARG A 258 0.34 -13.66 31.48
C ARG A 258 1.64 -12.89 31.30
N ASP A 259 2.72 -13.58 30.93
CA ASP A 259 4.07 -13.00 30.83
C ASP A 259 4.26 -12.10 29.59
N LEU A 260 3.25 -11.99 28.72
CA LEU A 260 3.30 -11.19 27.49
C LEU A 260 2.32 -10.01 27.51
N VAL A 261 1.48 -9.85 28.53
CA VAL A 261 0.44 -8.81 28.56
C VAL A 261 1.04 -7.41 28.39
N ASP A 262 2.18 -7.14 29.03
CA ASP A 262 2.86 -5.83 28.97
C ASP A 262 3.47 -5.50 27.59
N LYS A 263 3.51 -6.48 26.67
CA LYS A 263 3.95 -6.29 25.28
C LYS A 263 2.79 -6.09 24.30
N MET A 264 1.55 -6.25 24.76
CA MET A 264 0.37 -6.14 23.90
C MET A 264 -0.11 -4.70 23.84
N GLN A 265 -0.70 -4.33 22.70
CA GLN A 265 -1.52 -3.13 22.64
C GLN A 265 -2.68 -3.26 23.63
N THR A 266 -2.87 -2.24 24.46
CA THR A 266 -3.95 -2.17 25.43
C THR A 266 -5.30 -1.95 24.74
N ARG A 267 -6.39 -2.20 25.46
CA ARG A 267 -7.74 -1.94 24.94
C ARG A 267 -7.98 -0.45 24.68
N ASP A 268 -7.49 0.40 25.57
CA ASP A 268 -7.68 1.85 25.47
C ASP A 268 -6.90 2.41 24.27
N GLU A 269 -5.68 1.93 24.01
CA GLU A 269 -4.93 2.27 22.80
C GLU A 269 -5.68 1.83 21.53
N LEU A 270 -6.22 0.61 21.52
CA LEU A 270 -7.04 0.12 20.40
C LEU A 270 -8.26 1.01 20.15
N TYR A 271 -8.99 1.38 21.20
CA TYR A 271 -10.16 2.24 21.11
C TYR A 271 -9.83 3.65 20.65
N ASP A 272 -8.70 4.19 21.09
CA ASP A 272 -8.21 5.48 20.64
C ASP A 272 -7.96 5.47 19.12
N PHE A 273 -7.27 4.46 18.58
CA PHE A 273 -7.05 4.35 17.12
C PHE A 273 -8.34 4.16 16.32
N LEU A 274 -9.33 3.48 16.88
CA LEU A 274 -10.62 3.23 16.22
C LEU A 274 -11.60 4.42 16.31
N GLY A 275 -11.30 5.44 17.12
CA GLY A 275 -12.27 6.49 17.44
C GLY A 275 -13.52 5.91 18.11
N TYR A 276 -13.36 4.85 18.91
CA TYR A 276 -14.48 4.05 19.43
C TYR A 276 -15.53 4.90 20.15
N HIS A 277 -15.08 5.81 21.01
CA HIS A 277 -15.96 6.68 21.78
C HIS A 277 -16.70 7.72 20.94
N ASP A 278 -16.18 8.08 19.75
CA ASP A 278 -16.90 8.97 18.83
C ASP A 278 -18.16 8.30 18.28
N TYR A 279 -18.10 6.98 18.03
CA TYR A 279 -19.27 6.21 17.61
C TYR A 279 -20.29 6.04 18.73
N GLU A 280 -19.84 5.75 19.96
CA GLU A 280 -20.72 5.70 21.13
C GLU A 280 -21.45 7.03 21.33
N ALA A 281 -20.71 8.14 21.36
CA ALA A 281 -21.27 9.48 21.51
C ALA A 281 -22.24 9.82 20.37
N LYS A 282 -21.96 9.36 19.14
CA LYS A 282 -22.85 9.58 18.00
C LYS A 282 -24.17 8.81 18.14
N LEU A 283 -24.13 7.57 18.63
CA LEU A 283 -25.34 6.79 18.90
C LEU A 283 -26.20 7.46 19.97
N ASP A 284 -25.59 7.85 21.10
CA ASP A 284 -26.29 8.55 22.18
C ASP A 284 -26.95 9.83 21.68
N ALA A 285 -26.24 10.63 20.88
CA ALA A 285 -26.76 11.86 20.31
C ALA A 285 -27.93 11.65 19.33
N LEU A 286 -27.96 10.53 18.60
CA LEU A 286 -29.03 10.23 17.65
C LEU A 286 -30.31 9.72 18.32
N PHE A 287 -30.19 9.00 19.45
CA PHE A 287 -31.31 8.33 20.09
C PHE A 287 -31.73 8.93 21.44
N ALA A 288 -31.08 10.00 21.91
CA ALA A 288 -31.46 10.73 23.12
C ALA A 288 -32.92 11.25 23.12
N SER A 289 -33.54 11.44 21.95
CA SER A 289 -34.95 11.89 21.84
C SER A 289 -35.99 10.76 21.94
N ASP A 290 -35.64 9.51 21.60
CA ASP A 290 -36.59 8.39 21.58
C ASP A 290 -36.92 7.86 22.99
N ALA A 291 -36.04 8.10 23.96
CA ALA A 291 -36.30 7.78 25.37
C ALA A 291 -37.32 8.73 26.03
N SER A 292 -37.51 9.94 25.51
CA SER A 292 -38.44 10.93 26.08
C SER A 292 -39.88 10.78 25.57
N ALA A 293 -40.09 10.09 24.45
CA ALA A 293 -41.41 9.89 23.85
C ALA A 293 -42.17 8.68 24.41
N THR A 294 -41.47 7.70 25.00
CA THR A 294 -42.08 6.51 25.61
C THR A 294 -42.59 6.71 27.03
N GLU A 295 -42.14 7.75 27.75
CA GLU A 295 -42.64 8.06 29.11
C GLU A 295 -43.89 8.97 29.12
N GLY A 296 -44.21 9.64 28.00
CA GLY A 296 -45.36 10.56 27.89
C GLY A 296 -46.72 9.91 27.58
N GLY A 297 -46.77 8.59 27.34
CA GLY A 297 -47.98 7.89 26.87
C GLY A 297 -48.79 7.15 27.94
N ALA A 298 -48.33 7.08 29.19
CA ALA A 298 -48.93 6.24 30.23
C ALA A 298 -49.80 6.98 31.26
N GLN A 299 -50.14 8.26 31.04
CA GLN A 299 -51.02 9.04 31.94
C GLN A 299 -52.14 9.73 31.17
N ALA A 300 -53.08 8.99 30.62
CA ALA A 300 -54.41 9.52 30.28
C ALA A 300 -55.40 8.36 30.14
N GLY A 301 -56.08 8.00 31.23
CA GLY A 301 -57.20 7.06 31.13
C GLY A 301 -57.70 6.45 32.43
N GLU A 302 -57.88 7.22 33.50
CA GLU A 302 -58.75 6.81 34.61
C GLU A 302 -59.25 8.04 35.38
N THR A 303 -60.40 8.58 34.98
CA THR A 303 -61.34 9.30 35.87
C THR A 303 -62.75 9.29 35.29
N ASP A 304 -63.67 8.81 36.12
CA ASP A 304 -65.13 9.01 36.18
C ASP A 304 -66.07 8.34 35.17
N GLY A 305 -66.96 7.50 35.71
CA GLY A 305 -68.23 7.07 35.10
C GLY A 305 -68.71 5.70 35.53
#